data_AF-A0A3R7IKZ9-F1
#
_entry.id   AF-A0A3R7IKZ9-F1
#
_cell.length_a   1.000
_cell.length_b   1.000
_cell.length_c   1.000
_cell.angle_alpha   90.00
_cell.angle_beta   90.00
_cell.angle_gamma   90.00
#
_symmetry.space_group_name_H-M   'P 1'
#
loop_
_entity.id
_entity.type
_entity.pdbx_description
1 polymer ?
#
loop_
_entity_poly.entity_id
_entity_poly.type
_entity_poly.pdbx_seq_one_letter_code
_entity_poly.pdbx_strand_id
1 'polypeptide(L)'
;MWPFSYDKCEPDTFNSSNQRISACTDDPGYGLNPNQGRGAPEIDVLEGGGLAISSSLQIAPGMPDDYRMFPIDPSTGDASFCIYGYNCLTKGANYVDIPSAYYKEQRGHKSWYQGIRYASNNACKQDASVKQEYSKVSASIKAGIKENTCSLDTCPASNDANSDLALIDGVGEDHWGVNSNGTCYPLMNSYTGAYLCDPDNTNSKCASPRNATSTPKSNAMSSFNYQMDAVSSNWPVHLGAYLEFVVYQLEWVTGENGYVRWMLNGSPLFEITTATISAVPQNANKSNPQKLMIEEPMYVIFNVALSSSWGAKPPNPGSECRGDGSDPEVNRVCDAFPMFLKVDYIRLYQDLGDDLDADNYMQVGCDPASHPTKKWIEGHIDEYQDDDNHWKEVSGYLSVLTTAKGAKTEAEVKKQAKPVMEMSSRDSNSVNNLQQTRPKDNYSQNFV
;
A
#
# COMPACT_ATOMS: atom_id res chain seq x y z
N MET A 1 -3.30 -8.12 14.88
CA MET A 1 -2.23 -7.10 14.96
C MET A 1 -2.17 -6.25 13.68
N TRP A 2 -2.40 -6.87 12.53
CA TRP A 2 -2.48 -6.21 11.22
C TRP A 2 -3.67 -5.24 11.09
N PRO A 3 -3.62 -4.21 10.24
CA PRO A 3 -2.47 -3.35 9.97
C PRO A 3 -2.66 -1.97 10.62
N PHE A 4 -2.63 -1.90 11.95
CA PHE A 4 -2.89 -0.64 12.66
C PHE A 4 -1.79 0.42 12.45
N SER A 5 -2.23 1.66 12.21
CA SER A 5 -1.45 2.90 12.22
C SER A 5 -2.22 3.94 13.04
N TYR A 6 -2.45 3.61 14.31
CA TYR A 6 -3.32 4.38 15.19
C TYR A 6 -2.81 4.36 16.63
N ASP A 7 -2.54 5.55 17.17
CA ASP A 7 -2.00 5.75 18.51
C ASP A 7 -2.86 6.74 19.30
N LYS A 8 -4.14 6.40 19.48
CA LYS A 8 -5.07 7.22 20.27
C LYS A 8 -6.02 6.37 21.10
N CYS A 9 -6.37 6.87 22.28
CA CYS A 9 -7.42 6.30 23.11
C CYS A 9 -8.74 7.06 22.95
N GLU A 10 -9.48 6.73 21.89
CA GLU A 10 -10.78 7.36 21.56
C GLU A 10 -11.85 6.27 21.33
N PRO A 11 -12.33 5.59 22.39
CA PRO A 11 -13.22 4.43 22.26
C PRO A 11 -14.56 4.73 21.57
N ASP A 12 -15.00 5.99 21.60
CA ASP A 12 -16.22 6.46 20.92
C ASP A 12 -16.03 6.59 19.39
N THR A 13 -14.79 6.79 18.93
CA THR A 13 -14.43 6.89 17.50
C THR A 13 -14.02 5.54 16.94
N PHE A 14 -13.23 4.78 17.70
CA PHE A 14 -12.77 3.46 17.33
C PHE A 14 -12.76 2.53 18.54
N ASN A 15 -13.42 1.38 18.43
CA ASN A 15 -13.41 0.40 19.51
C ASN A 15 -11.99 -0.14 19.73
N SER A 16 -11.36 0.29 20.82
CA SER A 16 -9.98 -0.05 21.17
C SER A 16 -9.75 -1.55 21.35
N SER A 17 -10.79 -2.34 21.65
CA SER A 17 -10.65 -3.81 21.75
C SER A 17 -10.26 -4.47 20.42
N ASN A 18 -10.46 -3.77 19.29
CA ASN A 18 -10.05 -4.26 17.98
C ASN A 18 -8.54 -4.12 17.74
N GLN A 19 -7.86 -3.21 18.46
CA GLN A 19 -6.42 -3.02 18.40
C GLN A 19 -5.78 -3.69 19.62
N ARG A 20 -5.10 -4.81 19.40
CA ARG A 20 -4.54 -5.63 20.49
C ARG A 20 -3.59 -4.86 21.40
N ILE A 21 -2.76 -4.00 20.83
CA ILE A 21 -1.86 -3.11 21.56
C ILE A 21 -2.40 -1.70 21.37
N SER A 22 -3.23 -1.23 22.30
CA SER A 22 -3.95 0.04 22.18
C SER A 22 -3.35 1.10 23.08
N ALA A 23 -3.41 2.36 22.64
CA ALA A 23 -3.06 3.52 23.47
C ALA A 23 -3.94 3.67 24.74
N CYS A 24 -5.08 2.95 24.81
CA CYS A 24 -5.89 2.89 26.02
C CYS A 24 -5.31 1.99 27.13
N THR A 25 -4.18 1.32 26.90
CA THR A 25 -3.60 0.35 27.83
C THR A 25 -2.43 0.95 28.61
N ASP A 26 -2.60 1.11 29.92
CA ASP A 26 -1.56 1.68 30.81
C ASP A 26 -0.39 0.71 31.06
N ASP A 27 -0.63 -0.60 31.03
CA ASP A 27 0.39 -1.63 31.15
C ASP A 27 0.17 -2.72 30.08
N PRO A 28 0.72 -2.54 28.88
CA PRO A 28 0.62 -3.53 27.81
C PRO A 28 1.47 -4.78 28.06
N GLY A 29 2.33 -4.78 29.08
CA GLY A 29 3.27 -5.85 29.36
C GLY A 29 4.36 -6.00 28.29
N TYR A 30 5.17 -7.05 28.41
CA TYR A 30 6.18 -7.45 27.42
C TYR A 30 7.11 -6.33 26.94
N GLY A 31 7.43 -5.37 27.81
CA GLY A 31 8.34 -4.25 27.50
C GLY A 31 7.81 -3.23 26.51
N LEU A 32 6.53 -3.31 26.14
CA LEU A 32 5.85 -2.29 25.34
C LEU A 32 5.68 -0.99 26.14
N ASN A 33 5.64 0.14 25.45
CA ASN A 33 5.45 1.44 26.09
C ASN A 33 3.97 1.60 26.54
N PRO A 34 3.73 2.09 27.76
CA PRO A 34 2.40 2.50 28.20
C PRO A 34 1.73 3.48 27.24
N ASN A 35 0.42 3.33 27.06
CA ASN A 35 -0.41 4.26 26.29
C ASN A 35 0.04 4.52 24.85
N GLN A 36 0.71 3.54 24.23
CA GLN A 36 1.12 3.56 22.84
C GLN A 36 0.35 2.50 22.04
N GLY A 37 -0.44 2.93 21.07
CA GLY A 37 -1.09 2.08 20.09
C GLY A 37 -0.07 1.56 19.09
N ARG A 38 -0.04 0.24 18.91
CA ARG A 38 0.89 -0.44 18.01
C ARG A 38 0.15 -1.28 16.97
N GLY A 39 0.84 -1.60 15.89
CA GLY A 39 0.29 -2.38 14.79
C GLY A 39 1.35 -3.19 14.05
N ALA A 40 0.93 -3.71 12.91
CA ALA A 40 1.81 -4.33 11.94
C ALA A 40 1.36 -3.86 10.54
N PRO A 41 1.61 -2.59 10.18
CA PRO A 41 1.23 -2.05 8.88
C PRO A 41 2.11 -2.63 7.76
N GLU A 42 1.65 -2.48 6.52
CA GLU A 42 2.36 -2.95 5.32
C GLU A 42 2.52 -1.80 4.33
N ILE A 43 3.71 -1.74 3.72
CA ILE A 43 4.04 -0.79 2.64
C ILE A 43 4.44 -1.62 1.43
N ASP A 44 3.61 -1.60 0.39
CA ASP A 44 3.90 -2.29 -0.86
C ASP A 44 4.87 -1.45 -1.69
N VAL A 45 6.14 -1.85 -1.74
CA VAL A 45 7.13 -1.21 -2.62
C VAL A 45 6.68 -1.33 -4.07
N LEU A 46 6.32 -2.53 -4.51
CA LEU A 46 5.69 -2.82 -5.79
C LEU A 46 4.98 -4.18 -5.73
N GLU A 47 3.72 -4.21 -6.18
CA GLU A 47 2.94 -5.42 -6.41
C GLU A 47 2.51 -5.45 -7.89
N GLY A 48 3.09 -6.36 -8.67
CA GLY A 48 2.95 -6.36 -10.14
C GLY A 48 2.04 -7.46 -10.67
N GLY A 49 0.97 -7.10 -11.37
CA GLY A 49 0.05 -8.02 -12.05
C GLY A 49 0.37 -8.27 -13.54
N GLY A 50 1.61 -8.02 -13.96
CA GLY A 50 2.01 -8.14 -15.37
C GLY A 50 1.82 -6.84 -16.18
N LEU A 51 0.60 -6.29 -16.17
CA LEU A 51 0.26 -5.08 -16.96
C LEU A 51 0.30 -3.79 -16.15
N ALA A 52 0.14 -3.88 -14.84
CA ALA A 52 0.20 -2.75 -13.92
C ALA A 52 1.02 -3.12 -12.68
N ILE A 53 1.64 -2.11 -12.08
CA ILE A 53 2.20 -2.16 -10.73
C ILE A 53 1.27 -1.38 -9.81
N SER A 54 0.99 -1.96 -8.66
CA SER A 54 0.31 -1.36 -7.52
C SER A 54 1.33 -1.05 -6.45
N SER A 55 1.13 0.07 -5.76
CA SER A 55 1.85 0.43 -4.54
C SER A 55 0.84 0.94 -3.53
N SER A 56 1.00 0.59 -2.26
CA SER A 56 0.00 0.85 -1.23
C SER A 56 0.58 1.08 0.17
N LEU A 57 -0.19 1.80 0.99
CA LEU A 57 -0.13 1.71 2.44
C LEU A 57 -1.36 0.95 2.94
N GLN A 58 -1.15 -0.15 3.65
CA GLN A 58 -2.22 -0.86 4.33
C GLN A 58 -2.33 -0.35 5.76
N ILE A 59 -3.44 0.29 6.07
CA ILE A 59 -3.64 1.04 7.32
C ILE A 59 -4.99 0.77 7.96
N ALA A 60 -5.00 0.72 9.29
CA ALA A 60 -6.19 0.62 10.12
C ALA A 60 -6.11 1.57 11.32
N PRO A 61 -7.25 2.07 11.84
CA PRO A 61 -8.60 1.85 11.31
C PRO A 61 -8.81 2.58 9.98
N GLY A 62 -9.40 1.89 9.00
CA GLY A 62 -9.78 2.47 7.72
C GLY A 62 -10.99 3.41 7.85
N MET A 63 -11.31 4.12 6.78
CA MET A 63 -12.39 5.11 6.77
C MET A 63 -13.77 4.47 6.99
N PRO A 64 -14.65 5.04 7.84
CA PRO A 64 -16.06 4.64 7.90
C PRO A 64 -16.79 4.84 6.56
N ASP A 65 -17.93 4.17 6.35
CA ASP A 65 -18.70 4.24 5.10
C ASP A 65 -19.09 5.66 4.69
N ASP A 66 -19.32 6.51 5.69
CA ASP A 66 -19.68 7.92 5.52
C ASP A 66 -18.61 8.70 4.73
N TYR A 67 -17.38 8.19 4.64
CA TYR A 67 -16.26 8.81 3.93
C TYR A 67 -15.78 8.00 2.71
N ARG A 68 -16.54 7.00 2.23
CA ARG A 68 -16.18 6.15 1.07
C ARG A 68 -16.91 6.53 -0.20
N MET A 69 -16.67 5.86 -1.33
CA MET A 69 -17.57 5.96 -2.48
C MET A 69 -19.01 5.56 -2.10
N PHE A 70 -20.01 6.09 -2.79
CA PHE A 70 -21.38 5.65 -2.58
C PHE A 70 -21.53 4.19 -3.03
N PRO A 71 -22.32 3.37 -2.30
CA PRO A 71 -22.60 2.02 -2.73
C PRO A 71 -23.37 2.04 -4.04
N ILE A 72 -23.14 1.04 -4.89
CA ILE A 72 -23.91 0.85 -6.13
C ILE A 72 -25.38 0.69 -5.75
N ASP A 73 -26.25 1.46 -6.39
CA ASP A 73 -27.70 1.31 -6.28
C ASP A 73 -28.16 0.31 -7.35
N PRO A 74 -28.60 -0.91 -7.00
CA PRO A 74 -28.99 -1.92 -7.98
C PRO A 74 -30.16 -1.49 -8.88
N SER A 75 -30.95 -0.48 -8.46
CA SER A 75 -32.09 0.01 -9.24
C SER A 75 -31.68 0.82 -10.48
N THR A 76 -30.43 1.29 -10.56
CA THR A 76 -29.92 2.01 -11.73
C THR A 76 -29.61 1.09 -12.92
N GLY A 77 -29.63 -0.24 -12.71
CA GLY A 77 -29.22 -1.22 -13.70
C GLY A 77 -27.70 -1.45 -13.76
N ASP A 78 -26.96 -0.96 -12.75
CA ASP A 78 -25.52 -1.17 -12.63
C ASP A 78 -25.15 -2.65 -12.43
N ALA A 79 -24.07 -3.07 -13.08
CA ALA A 79 -23.41 -4.33 -12.79
C ALA A 79 -22.58 -4.20 -11.50
N SER A 80 -22.51 -5.27 -10.69
CA SER A 80 -21.80 -5.25 -9.39
C SER A 80 -20.31 -4.87 -9.47
N PHE A 81 -19.70 -4.96 -10.65
CA PHE A 81 -18.28 -4.69 -10.90
C PHE A 81 -18.03 -3.39 -11.68
N CYS A 82 -19.06 -2.56 -11.93
CA CYS A 82 -18.91 -1.28 -12.62
C CYS A 82 -17.91 -0.33 -11.93
N ILE A 83 -17.73 -0.48 -10.61
CA ILE A 83 -16.85 0.37 -9.80
C ILE A 83 -15.39 0.26 -10.25
N TYR A 84 -14.97 -0.94 -10.65
CA TYR A 84 -13.61 -1.21 -11.13
C TYR A 84 -13.39 -0.73 -12.57
N GLY A 85 -14.49 -0.60 -13.33
CA GLY A 85 -14.49 -0.05 -14.68
C GLY A 85 -14.77 1.45 -14.75
N TYR A 86 -15.04 2.10 -13.61
CA TYR A 86 -15.41 3.50 -13.51
C TYR A 86 -16.58 3.91 -14.42
N ASN A 87 -17.53 3.00 -14.62
CA ASN A 87 -18.63 3.16 -15.56
C ASN A 87 -20.02 2.91 -14.95
N CYS A 88 -20.13 3.01 -13.61
CA CYS A 88 -21.40 2.97 -12.92
C CYS A 88 -22.29 4.16 -13.32
N LEU A 89 -23.58 3.90 -13.44
CA LEU A 89 -24.65 4.87 -13.58
C LEU A 89 -25.00 5.53 -12.24
N THR A 90 -24.80 4.81 -11.13
CA THR A 90 -24.94 5.33 -9.77
C THR A 90 -24.01 6.53 -9.57
N LYS A 91 -24.55 7.64 -9.09
CA LYS A 91 -23.77 8.85 -8.82
C LYS A 91 -22.87 8.66 -7.62
N GLY A 92 -21.59 9.01 -7.78
CA GLY A 92 -20.59 8.87 -6.72
C GLY A 92 -20.17 7.44 -6.40
N ALA A 93 -20.54 6.47 -7.25
CA ALA A 93 -19.96 5.14 -7.19
C ALA A 93 -18.63 5.07 -7.96
N ASN A 94 -18.41 5.89 -8.99
CA ASN A 94 -17.20 5.79 -9.82
C ASN A 94 -15.96 6.37 -9.14
N TYR A 95 -16.06 7.59 -8.62
CA TYR A 95 -14.92 8.32 -8.07
C TYR A 95 -15.36 9.07 -6.83
N VAL A 96 -14.47 9.13 -5.83
CA VAL A 96 -14.76 9.86 -4.60
C VAL A 96 -14.93 11.35 -4.90
N ASP A 97 -15.94 11.98 -4.29
CA ASP A 97 -16.27 13.40 -4.43
C ASP A 97 -16.61 13.86 -5.86
N ILE A 98 -17.00 12.92 -6.74
CA ILE A 98 -17.48 13.17 -8.11
C ILE A 98 -18.83 12.47 -8.33
N PRO A 99 -19.90 13.17 -8.74
CA PRO A 99 -19.99 14.61 -8.96
C PRO A 99 -19.90 15.41 -7.67
N SER A 100 -19.18 16.53 -7.67
CA SER A 100 -18.85 17.27 -6.45
C SER A 100 -20.07 17.89 -5.77
N ALA A 101 -21.03 18.40 -6.56
CA ALA A 101 -22.28 18.94 -6.01
C ALA A 101 -23.14 17.85 -5.35
N TYR A 102 -23.16 16.64 -5.92
CA TYR A 102 -23.91 15.52 -5.37
C TYR A 102 -23.34 15.08 -4.01
N TYR A 103 -22.03 14.87 -3.91
CA TYR A 103 -21.39 14.56 -2.63
C TYR A 103 -21.65 15.63 -1.57
N LYS A 104 -21.50 16.91 -1.94
CA LYS A 104 -21.77 18.02 -1.03
C LYS A 104 -23.21 18.04 -0.54
N GLU A 105 -24.18 17.76 -1.41
CA GLU A 105 -25.59 17.69 -1.06
C GLU A 105 -25.90 16.50 -0.14
N GLN A 106 -25.34 15.33 -0.43
CA GLN A 106 -25.63 14.10 0.30
C GLN A 106 -24.93 14.02 1.67
N ARG A 107 -23.70 14.54 1.80
CA ARG A 107 -22.87 14.38 3.01
C ARG A 107 -22.53 15.69 3.72
N GLY A 108 -22.42 16.80 2.99
CA GLY A 108 -22.00 18.08 3.57
C GLY A 108 -20.52 18.15 3.99
N HIS A 109 -19.73 17.09 3.80
CA HIS A 109 -18.29 17.04 4.02
C HIS A 109 -17.58 16.29 2.88
N LYS A 110 -16.24 16.40 2.86
CA LYS A 110 -15.36 15.68 1.93
C LYS A 110 -15.25 14.20 2.29
N SER A 111 -14.85 13.38 1.33
CA SER A 111 -14.74 11.93 1.49
C SER A 111 -13.35 11.46 1.08
N TRP A 112 -12.90 10.34 1.66
CA TRP A 112 -11.60 9.72 1.42
C TRP A 112 -10.41 10.58 1.83
N TYR A 113 -9.21 10.04 1.62
CA TYR A 113 -7.95 10.72 1.91
C TYR A 113 -7.76 11.92 0.97
N GLN A 114 -7.14 12.98 1.47
CA GLN A 114 -6.98 14.24 0.73
C GLN A 114 -5.50 14.53 0.46
N GLY A 115 -5.21 15.16 -0.66
CA GLY A 115 -3.85 15.57 -1.01
C GLY A 115 -2.91 14.39 -1.30
N ILE A 116 -3.45 13.28 -1.81
CA ILE A 116 -2.59 12.21 -2.33
C ILE A 116 -1.85 12.74 -3.57
N ARG A 117 -0.57 12.43 -3.71
CA ARG A 117 0.31 12.97 -4.73
C ARG A 117 0.60 11.92 -5.79
N TYR A 118 0.46 12.31 -7.05
CA TYR A 118 0.66 11.45 -8.22
C TYR A 118 1.49 12.20 -9.26
N ALA A 119 2.48 11.55 -9.88
CA ALA A 119 3.35 12.16 -10.88
C ALA A 119 3.52 11.26 -12.11
N SER A 120 3.85 11.87 -13.24
CA SER A 120 4.06 11.18 -14.52
C SER A 120 5.11 10.08 -14.40
N ASN A 121 4.80 8.89 -14.95
CA ASN A 121 5.83 7.88 -15.17
C ASN A 121 6.63 8.23 -16.43
N ASN A 122 7.77 8.87 -16.21
CA ASN A 122 8.65 9.37 -17.28
C ASN A 122 9.38 8.27 -18.08
N ALA A 123 9.30 7.00 -17.66
CA ALA A 123 9.83 5.88 -18.43
C ALA A 123 8.90 5.45 -19.57
N CYS A 124 7.63 5.89 -19.53
CA CYS A 124 6.68 5.64 -20.60
C CYS A 124 6.90 6.57 -21.81
N LYS A 125 6.58 6.07 -22.99
CA LYS A 125 6.56 6.87 -24.22
C LYS A 125 5.57 8.02 -24.07
N GLN A 126 5.97 9.21 -24.49
CA GLN A 126 5.08 10.37 -24.56
C GLN A 126 3.98 10.18 -25.62
N ASP A 127 2.80 10.66 -25.27
CA ASP A 127 1.59 10.73 -26.06
C ASP A 127 0.89 12.07 -25.77
N ALA A 128 0.89 12.95 -26.78
CA ALA A 128 0.30 14.28 -26.66
C ALA A 128 -1.21 14.24 -26.40
N SER A 129 -1.89 13.12 -26.68
CA SER A 129 -3.33 12.98 -26.48
C SER A 129 -3.72 12.86 -25.00
N VAL A 130 -2.80 12.46 -24.12
CA VAL A 130 -3.04 12.35 -22.66
C VAL A 130 -2.38 13.47 -21.86
N LYS A 131 -1.77 14.44 -22.54
CA LYS A 131 -1.15 15.60 -21.91
C LYS A 131 -2.22 16.52 -21.31
N GLN A 132 -1.96 17.00 -20.11
CA GLN A 132 -2.82 17.95 -19.41
C GLN A 132 -2.14 19.30 -19.21
N GLU A 133 -2.98 20.33 -19.03
CA GLU A 133 -2.56 21.69 -18.68
C GLU A 133 -3.06 21.99 -17.26
N TYR A 134 -2.14 22.39 -16.36
CA TYR A 134 -2.47 22.68 -14.96
C TYR A 134 -3.65 23.65 -14.82
N SER A 135 -3.66 24.72 -15.61
CA SER A 135 -4.71 25.75 -15.56
C SER A 135 -6.10 25.21 -15.84
N LYS A 136 -6.24 24.21 -16.72
CA LYS A 136 -7.52 23.57 -17.03
C LYS A 136 -7.97 22.65 -15.90
N VAL A 137 -7.08 21.77 -15.44
CA VAL A 137 -7.37 20.81 -14.36
C VAL A 137 -7.75 21.56 -13.08
N SER A 138 -6.95 22.54 -12.69
CA SER A 138 -7.20 23.38 -11.50
C SER A 138 -8.53 24.15 -11.61
N ALA A 139 -8.85 24.71 -12.78
CA ALA A 139 -10.11 25.39 -13.00
C ALA A 139 -11.32 24.44 -12.90
N SER A 140 -11.20 23.21 -13.42
CA SER A 140 -12.24 22.19 -13.31
C SER A 140 -12.50 21.77 -11.85
N ILE A 141 -11.44 21.42 -11.10
CA ILE A 141 -11.55 21.09 -9.67
C ILE A 141 -12.20 22.24 -8.89
N LYS A 142 -11.76 23.48 -9.13
CA LYS A 142 -12.31 24.66 -8.47
C LYS A 142 -13.79 24.90 -8.81
N ALA A 143 -14.20 24.62 -10.05
CA ALA A 143 -15.59 24.74 -10.47
C ALA A 143 -16.49 23.62 -9.89
N GLY A 144 -15.89 22.50 -9.49
CA GLY A 144 -16.57 21.28 -9.07
C GLY A 144 -16.99 20.45 -10.28
N ILE A 145 -16.51 19.21 -10.33
CA ILE A 145 -16.78 18.27 -11.44
C ILE A 145 -18.26 17.87 -11.40
N LYS A 146 -18.94 17.99 -12.54
CA LYS A 146 -20.39 17.75 -12.66
C LYS A 146 -20.70 16.39 -13.25
N GLU A 147 -19.76 15.88 -14.02
CA GLU A 147 -19.78 14.60 -14.70
C GLU A 147 -19.75 13.46 -13.67
N ASN A 148 -20.31 12.31 -14.05
CA ASN A 148 -20.23 11.09 -13.22
C ASN A 148 -18.94 10.29 -13.48
N THR A 149 -18.17 10.69 -14.49
CA THR A 149 -16.95 10.03 -14.90
C THR A 149 -15.85 11.06 -15.17
N CYS A 150 -14.60 10.66 -14.95
CA CYS A 150 -13.45 11.47 -15.27
C CYS A 150 -13.12 11.48 -16.76
N SER A 151 -12.59 12.61 -17.21
CA SER A 151 -11.96 12.79 -18.51
C SER A 151 -10.71 13.65 -18.35
N LEU A 152 -9.88 13.71 -19.40
CA LEU A 152 -8.63 14.48 -19.38
C LEU A 152 -8.81 15.97 -19.11
N ASP A 153 -9.96 16.56 -19.45
CA ASP A 153 -10.23 17.98 -19.20
C ASP A 153 -10.97 18.22 -17.87
N THR A 154 -11.55 17.18 -17.25
CA THR A 154 -12.39 17.33 -16.06
C THR A 154 -11.68 16.92 -14.77
N CYS A 155 -10.83 15.89 -14.79
CA CYS A 155 -10.14 15.37 -13.62
C CYS A 155 -8.61 15.52 -13.71
N PRO A 156 -7.90 15.50 -12.57
CA PRO A 156 -6.47 15.19 -12.52
C PRO A 156 -6.18 13.86 -13.23
N ALA A 157 -4.97 13.70 -13.78
CA ALA A 157 -4.59 12.51 -14.54
C ALA A 157 -4.70 11.22 -13.74
N SER A 158 -4.62 11.30 -12.40
CA SER A 158 -4.81 10.17 -11.49
C SER A 158 -6.28 9.75 -11.30
N ASN A 159 -7.22 10.52 -11.85
CA ASN A 159 -8.66 10.45 -11.56
C ASN A 159 -9.06 10.69 -10.09
N ASP A 160 -8.14 11.17 -9.26
CA ASP A 160 -8.45 11.60 -7.89
C ASP A 160 -8.71 13.11 -7.86
N ALA A 161 -9.98 13.50 -7.68
CA ALA A 161 -10.37 14.90 -7.55
C ALA A 161 -9.86 15.58 -6.27
N ASN A 162 -9.38 14.80 -5.30
CA ASN A 162 -8.82 15.27 -4.05
C ASN A 162 -7.28 15.23 -4.05
N SER A 163 -6.65 14.90 -5.19
CA SER A 163 -5.19 14.88 -5.31
C SER A 163 -4.56 16.26 -5.08
N ASP A 164 -3.33 16.26 -4.58
CA ASP A 164 -2.53 17.47 -4.48
C ASP A 164 -2.21 17.98 -5.90
N LEU A 165 -2.29 19.31 -6.09
CA LEU A 165 -1.98 20.00 -7.35
C LEU A 165 -0.87 21.04 -7.16
N ALA A 166 -0.14 21.01 -6.04
CA ALA A 166 1.04 21.85 -5.81
C ALA A 166 2.19 21.44 -6.74
N LEU A 167 3.20 22.31 -6.84
CA LEU A 167 4.43 22.00 -7.56
C LEU A 167 5.13 20.80 -6.91
N ILE A 168 5.68 19.92 -7.73
CA ILE A 168 6.52 18.82 -7.28
C ILE A 168 7.76 19.41 -6.59
N ASP A 169 7.96 19.03 -5.33
CA ASP A 169 9.03 19.54 -4.45
C ASP A 169 9.11 21.08 -4.33
N GLY A 170 8.01 21.78 -4.64
CA GLY A 170 7.94 23.25 -4.58
C GLY A 170 8.80 23.98 -5.63
N VAL A 171 9.31 23.27 -6.64
CA VAL A 171 10.24 23.81 -7.64
C VAL A 171 9.79 23.47 -9.06
N GLY A 172 10.30 24.20 -10.05
CA GLY A 172 10.01 23.95 -11.45
C GLY A 172 8.58 24.32 -11.86
N GLU A 173 8.07 23.61 -12.88
CA GLU A 173 6.75 23.85 -13.50
C GLU A 173 5.82 22.63 -13.41
N ASP A 174 6.33 21.48 -12.96
CA ASP A 174 5.56 20.25 -12.87
C ASP A 174 4.71 20.24 -11.60
N HIS A 175 3.44 19.87 -11.76
CA HIS A 175 2.47 19.79 -10.68
C HIS A 175 2.10 18.34 -10.39
N TRP A 176 1.89 18.03 -9.12
CA TRP A 176 1.22 16.80 -8.74
C TRP A 176 -0.17 16.71 -9.40
N GLY A 177 -0.63 15.49 -9.69
CA GLY A 177 -1.93 15.21 -10.28
C GLY A 177 -2.12 15.66 -11.75
N VAL A 178 -1.14 16.32 -12.38
CA VAL A 178 -1.23 16.85 -13.75
C VAL A 178 -0.22 16.16 -14.67
N ASN A 179 -0.70 15.54 -15.75
CA ASN A 179 0.18 14.89 -16.73
C ASN A 179 0.77 15.88 -17.76
N SER A 180 1.60 16.81 -17.30
CA SER A 180 2.27 17.80 -18.17
C SER A 180 3.20 17.17 -19.22
N ASN A 181 3.74 15.99 -18.89
CA ASN A 181 4.66 15.23 -19.78
C ASN A 181 3.92 14.39 -20.83
N GLY A 182 2.62 14.17 -20.67
CA GLY A 182 1.83 13.30 -21.56
C GLY A 182 2.35 11.87 -21.59
N THR A 183 2.73 11.28 -20.46
CA THR A 183 3.18 9.88 -20.39
C THR A 183 2.13 9.00 -19.74
N CYS A 184 2.39 7.70 -19.56
CA CYS A 184 1.55 6.90 -18.68
C CYS A 184 1.59 7.49 -17.25
N TYR A 185 0.49 7.33 -16.51
CA TYR A 185 0.28 8.03 -15.24
C TYR A 185 -0.28 7.07 -14.17
N PRO A 186 0.15 7.20 -12.90
CA PRO A 186 -0.45 6.51 -11.77
C PRO A 186 -1.91 6.94 -11.53
N LEU A 187 -2.81 5.97 -11.47
CA LEU A 187 -4.24 6.15 -11.23
C LEU A 187 -4.58 5.78 -9.79
N MET A 188 -5.52 6.48 -9.17
CA MET A 188 -6.13 6.05 -7.92
C MET A 188 -6.81 4.69 -8.11
N ASN A 189 -6.69 3.81 -7.11
CA ASN A 189 -7.35 2.52 -7.12
C ASN A 189 -8.81 2.65 -6.62
N SER A 190 -9.75 1.95 -7.28
CA SER A 190 -11.15 1.85 -6.81
C SER A 190 -11.29 0.90 -5.63
N TYR A 191 -10.31 0.02 -5.41
CA TYR A 191 -10.24 -0.82 -4.21
C TYR A 191 -9.86 0.03 -3.00
N THR A 192 -10.81 0.21 -2.08
CA THR A 192 -10.66 1.08 -0.91
C THR A 192 -10.43 0.31 0.39
N GLY A 193 -10.01 -0.95 0.31
CA GLY A 193 -9.70 -1.81 1.46
C GLY A 193 -10.74 -2.89 1.76
N ALA A 194 -10.68 -3.44 2.98
CA ALA A 194 -11.45 -4.60 3.41
C ALA A 194 -12.00 -4.44 4.83
N TYR A 195 -13.10 -5.13 5.13
CA TYR A 195 -13.60 -5.24 6.50
C TYR A 195 -13.13 -6.57 7.10
N LEU A 196 -12.22 -6.49 8.07
CA LEU A 196 -11.63 -7.64 8.73
C LEU A 196 -12.48 -8.07 9.91
N CYS A 197 -12.66 -9.37 10.07
CA CYS A 197 -13.46 -9.96 11.15
C CYS A 197 -12.84 -11.24 11.68
N ASP A 198 -13.05 -11.49 12.97
CA ASP A 198 -12.90 -12.82 13.54
C ASP A 198 -13.97 -13.80 12.99
N PRO A 199 -13.73 -15.12 12.98
CA PRO A 199 -14.67 -16.12 12.44
C PRO A 199 -16.03 -16.17 13.15
N ASP A 200 -16.14 -15.68 14.39
CA ASP A 200 -17.36 -15.71 15.19
C ASP A 200 -18.20 -14.43 15.06
N ASN A 201 -17.73 -13.47 14.27
CA ASN A 201 -18.36 -12.17 14.12
C ASN A 201 -19.65 -12.24 13.31
N THR A 202 -20.65 -11.44 13.71
CA THR A 202 -21.97 -11.40 13.06
C THR A 202 -22.22 -10.11 12.29
N ASN A 203 -21.22 -9.23 12.18
CA ASN A 203 -21.34 -7.96 11.48
C ASN A 203 -21.54 -8.21 9.98
N SER A 204 -22.55 -7.58 9.39
CA SER A 204 -22.91 -7.78 7.97
C SER A 204 -21.81 -7.36 6.98
N LYS A 205 -20.81 -6.59 7.42
CA LYS A 205 -19.66 -6.21 6.60
C LYS A 205 -18.59 -7.29 6.50
N CYS A 206 -18.60 -8.29 7.38
CA CYS A 206 -17.66 -9.39 7.30
C CYS A 206 -17.85 -10.13 5.97
N ALA A 207 -16.76 -10.62 5.36
CA ALA A 207 -16.84 -11.40 4.13
C ALA A 207 -17.69 -12.68 4.28
N SER A 208 -17.76 -13.24 5.49
CA SER A 208 -18.57 -14.40 5.83
C SER A 208 -19.09 -14.27 7.27
N PRO A 209 -20.16 -13.49 7.50
CA PRO A 209 -20.69 -13.26 8.84
C PRO A 209 -21.30 -14.55 9.41
N ARG A 210 -20.98 -14.87 10.66
CA ARG A 210 -21.55 -16.02 11.35
C ARG A 210 -23.05 -15.80 11.60
N ASN A 211 -23.86 -16.80 11.26
CA ASN A 211 -25.27 -16.83 11.65
C ASN A 211 -25.39 -17.31 13.10
N ALA A 212 -25.68 -16.38 14.02
CA ALA A 212 -25.77 -16.69 15.44
C ALA A 212 -26.89 -17.66 15.82
N THR A 213 -27.92 -17.79 14.98
CA THR A 213 -29.06 -18.68 15.23
C THR A 213 -28.78 -20.12 14.85
N SER A 214 -27.93 -20.36 13.84
CA SER A 214 -27.64 -21.72 13.32
C SER A 214 -26.26 -22.24 13.69
N THR A 215 -25.30 -21.36 14.00
CA THR A 215 -23.89 -21.70 14.10
C THR A 215 -23.31 -21.20 15.42
N PRO A 216 -22.95 -22.11 16.36
CA PRO A 216 -22.28 -21.73 17.61
C PRO A 216 -20.94 -21.03 17.37
N LYS A 217 -20.48 -20.29 18.38
CA LYS A 217 -19.12 -19.70 18.36
C LYS A 217 -18.06 -20.79 18.41
N SER A 218 -17.06 -20.68 17.55
CA SER A 218 -15.86 -21.52 17.55
C SER A 218 -14.92 -21.19 18.72
N ASN A 219 -14.88 -19.92 19.13
CA ASN A 219 -13.89 -19.34 20.04
C ASN A 219 -12.45 -19.58 19.59
N ALA A 220 -12.22 -19.64 18.27
CA ALA A 220 -10.89 -19.87 17.71
C ALA A 220 -9.91 -18.73 18.04
N MET A 221 -10.42 -17.51 18.24
CA MET A 221 -9.62 -16.35 18.62
C MET A 221 -10.47 -15.28 19.33
N SER A 222 -9.79 -14.27 19.90
CA SER A 222 -10.44 -13.09 20.46
C SER A 222 -11.26 -12.36 19.39
N SER A 223 -12.43 -11.83 19.79
CA SER A 223 -13.30 -11.15 18.84
C SER A 223 -12.70 -9.82 18.39
N PHE A 224 -12.76 -9.57 17.08
CA PHE A 224 -12.42 -8.29 16.49
C PHE A 224 -13.25 -8.09 15.22
N ASN A 225 -13.56 -6.84 14.92
CA ASN A 225 -13.97 -6.45 13.58
C ASN A 225 -13.71 -4.97 13.33
N TYR A 226 -13.07 -4.66 12.21
CA TYR A 226 -12.73 -3.29 11.85
C TYR A 226 -12.50 -3.17 10.35
N GLN A 227 -12.59 -1.94 9.87
CA GLN A 227 -12.24 -1.60 8.51
C GLN A 227 -10.72 -1.39 8.42
N MET A 228 -10.10 -1.86 7.33
CA MET A 228 -8.75 -1.49 6.91
C MET A 228 -8.79 -0.87 5.53
N ASP A 229 -7.84 0.01 5.23
CA ASP A 229 -7.70 0.66 3.91
C ASP A 229 -6.36 0.27 3.28
N ALA A 230 -6.37 0.10 1.97
CA ALA A 230 -5.17 0.04 1.15
C ALA A 230 -5.09 1.33 0.31
N VAL A 231 -4.46 2.37 0.86
CA VAL A 231 -4.30 3.64 0.16
C VAL A 231 -3.27 3.44 -0.94
N SER A 232 -3.73 3.36 -2.19
CA SER A 232 -2.95 2.80 -3.28
C SER A 232 -3.07 3.55 -4.59
N SER A 233 -2.10 3.31 -5.45
CA SER A 233 -2.11 3.74 -6.85
C SER A 233 -1.57 2.65 -7.76
N ASN A 234 -2.15 2.57 -8.96
CA ASN A 234 -1.71 1.65 -10.00
C ASN A 234 -1.19 2.42 -11.20
N TRP A 235 -0.05 2.01 -11.78
CA TRP A 235 0.44 2.53 -13.04
C TRP A 235 0.78 1.43 -14.05
N PRO A 236 0.64 1.70 -15.36
CA PRO A 236 1.06 0.75 -16.38
C PRO A 236 2.54 0.39 -16.29
N VAL A 237 2.86 -0.89 -16.47
CA VAL A 237 4.25 -1.35 -16.53
C VAL A 237 4.82 -1.10 -17.91
N HIS A 238 5.91 -0.34 -17.99
CA HIS A 238 6.65 -0.15 -19.23
C HIS A 238 7.48 -1.41 -19.56
N LEU A 239 7.67 -1.70 -20.85
CA LEU A 239 8.38 -2.90 -21.32
C LEU A 239 9.80 -3.04 -20.74
N GLY A 240 10.44 -1.92 -20.39
CA GLY A 240 11.78 -1.91 -19.79
C GLY A 240 11.87 -2.74 -18.50
N ALA A 241 10.80 -2.84 -17.70
CA ALA A 241 10.78 -3.68 -16.50
C ALA A 241 10.93 -5.19 -16.77
N TYR A 242 10.70 -5.63 -18.02
CA TYR A 242 10.88 -7.03 -18.45
C TYR A 242 12.17 -7.29 -19.23
N LEU A 243 12.80 -6.23 -19.74
CA LEU A 243 13.98 -6.34 -20.60
C LEU A 243 15.27 -5.94 -19.88
N GLU A 244 15.18 -5.10 -18.86
CA GLU A 244 16.31 -4.48 -18.17
C GLU A 244 16.06 -4.40 -16.66
N PHE A 245 17.10 -4.05 -15.89
CA PHE A 245 16.95 -3.69 -14.49
C PHE A 245 16.49 -2.23 -14.38
N VAL A 246 15.51 -1.98 -13.52
CA VAL A 246 15.01 -0.64 -13.19
C VAL A 246 15.21 -0.35 -11.71
N VAL A 247 15.41 0.91 -11.35
CA VAL A 247 15.60 1.31 -9.95
C VAL A 247 14.26 1.79 -9.40
N TYR A 248 13.60 0.93 -8.65
CA TYR A 248 12.51 1.34 -7.76
C TYR A 248 13.09 1.88 -6.45
N GLN A 249 12.52 2.97 -5.98
CA GLN A 249 12.91 3.61 -4.73
C GLN A 249 11.66 3.92 -3.92
N LEU A 250 11.74 3.60 -2.62
CA LEU A 250 10.78 4.02 -1.62
C LEU A 250 11.52 4.96 -0.66
N GLU A 251 10.99 6.16 -0.48
CA GLU A 251 11.35 7.02 0.64
C GLU A 251 10.26 6.94 1.69
N TRP A 252 10.65 6.77 2.95
CA TRP A 252 9.74 6.68 4.08
C TRP A 252 10.28 7.55 5.20
N VAL A 253 9.51 8.59 5.53
CA VAL A 253 9.78 9.55 6.59
C VAL A 253 8.61 9.52 7.56
N THR A 254 8.92 9.38 8.84
CA THR A 254 7.93 9.32 9.95
C THR A 254 7.59 10.72 10.45
N GLY A 255 6.69 10.82 11.43
CA GLY A 255 6.33 12.09 12.09
C GLY A 255 5.26 12.91 11.35
N GLU A 256 4.90 14.05 11.93
CA GLU A 256 3.82 14.95 11.53
C GLU A 256 4.01 15.53 10.12
N ASN A 257 5.26 15.72 9.70
CA ASN A 257 5.64 16.19 8.36
C ASN A 257 6.15 15.07 7.43
N GLY A 258 6.02 13.82 7.87
CA GLY A 258 6.47 12.64 7.14
C GLY A 258 5.72 12.36 5.84
N TYR A 259 6.22 11.37 5.11
CA TYR A 259 5.64 10.89 3.86
C TYR A 259 6.15 9.48 3.52
N VAL A 260 5.40 8.79 2.68
CA VAL A 260 5.89 7.63 1.93
C VAL A 260 5.81 7.98 0.44
N ARG A 261 6.94 7.91 -0.26
CA ARG A 261 7.09 8.30 -1.68
C ARG A 261 7.68 7.15 -2.48
N TRP A 262 6.99 6.76 -3.54
CA TRP A 262 7.45 5.80 -4.53
C TRP A 262 8.03 6.52 -5.73
N MET A 263 9.17 6.04 -6.19
CA MET A 263 9.94 6.64 -7.27
C MET A 263 10.45 5.55 -8.21
N LEU A 264 10.58 5.92 -9.48
CA LEU A 264 11.19 5.08 -10.51
C LEU A 264 12.32 5.87 -11.17
N ASN A 265 13.52 5.30 -11.14
CA ASN A 265 14.75 5.92 -11.65
C ASN A 265 14.96 7.35 -11.11
N GLY A 266 14.66 7.57 -9.83
CA GLY A 266 14.81 8.87 -9.18
C GLY A 266 13.72 9.91 -9.53
N SER A 267 12.70 9.56 -10.31
CA SER A 267 11.52 10.41 -10.52
C SER A 267 10.35 9.95 -9.64
N PRO A 268 9.62 10.86 -8.96
CA PRO A 268 8.45 10.49 -8.18
C PRO A 268 7.34 9.92 -9.06
N LEU A 269 6.59 8.97 -8.52
CA LEU A 269 5.38 8.39 -9.11
C LEU A 269 4.17 8.62 -8.21
N PHE A 270 4.31 8.34 -6.93
CA PHE A 270 3.21 8.34 -5.98
C PHE A 270 3.73 8.76 -4.62
N GLU A 271 2.94 9.53 -3.87
CA GLU A 271 3.28 9.90 -2.51
C GLU A 271 2.04 10.07 -1.63
N ILE A 272 2.16 9.58 -0.40
CA ILE A 272 1.18 9.77 0.67
C ILE A 272 1.89 10.50 1.81
N THR A 273 1.42 11.69 2.15
CA THR A 273 1.99 12.48 3.27
C THR A 273 1.32 12.09 4.59
N THR A 274 1.92 12.42 5.72
CA THR A 274 1.27 12.25 7.03
C THR A 274 -0.05 12.99 7.08
N ALA A 275 -0.10 14.23 6.57
CA ALA A 275 -1.32 15.03 6.51
C ALA A 275 -2.44 14.33 5.71
N THR A 276 -2.11 13.57 4.66
CA THR A 276 -3.09 12.82 3.87
C THR A 276 -3.91 11.86 4.73
N ILE A 277 -3.29 11.21 5.71
CA ILE A 277 -3.91 10.16 6.55
C ILE A 277 -4.25 10.62 7.98
N SER A 278 -3.68 11.73 8.44
CA SER A 278 -3.96 12.32 9.76
C SER A 278 -5.01 13.44 9.69
N ALA A 279 -5.01 14.27 8.65
CA ALA A 279 -5.96 15.37 8.44
C ALA A 279 -7.20 14.92 7.65
N VAL A 280 -7.74 13.75 7.99
CA VAL A 280 -8.88 13.15 7.28
C VAL A 280 -10.17 13.97 7.46
N PRO A 281 -11.07 13.97 6.45
CA PRO A 281 -12.36 14.66 6.56
C PRO A 281 -13.17 14.21 7.77
N GLN A 282 -13.92 15.14 8.37
CA GLN A 282 -14.77 14.90 9.53
C GLN A 282 -16.21 15.34 9.24
N ASN A 283 -17.16 14.51 9.64
CA ASN A 283 -18.55 14.90 9.79
C ASN A 283 -18.76 15.65 11.12
N ALA A 284 -19.99 16.09 11.39
CA ALA A 284 -20.31 16.84 12.61
C ALA A 284 -19.99 16.07 13.91
N ASN A 285 -19.98 14.74 13.86
CA ASN A 285 -19.71 13.87 15.01
C ASN A 285 -18.21 13.53 15.16
N LYS A 286 -17.35 14.01 14.26
CA LYS A 286 -15.92 13.68 14.21
C LYS A 286 -15.64 12.17 14.22
N SER A 287 -16.44 11.43 13.45
CA SER A 287 -16.42 9.97 13.49
C SER A 287 -15.33 9.32 12.64
N ASN A 288 -14.43 10.09 12.00
CA ASN A 288 -13.34 9.54 11.19
C ASN A 288 -12.07 9.42 12.04
N PRO A 289 -11.57 8.21 12.31
CA PRO A 289 -10.33 8.04 13.07
C PRO A 289 -9.16 8.67 12.31
N GLN A 290 -8.39 9.51 12.97
CA GLN A 290 -7.16 10.08 12.41
C GLN A 290 -6.04 9.06 12.57
N LYS A 291 -5.41 8.67 11.46
CA LYS A 291 -4.30 7.72 11.47
C LYS A 291 -3.00 8.46 11.71
N LEU A 292 -1.98 7.67 12.02
CA LEU A 292 -0.62 8.10 12.23
C LEU A 292 0.22 7.61 11.04
N MET A 293 1.31 8.30 10.69
CA MET A 293 2.24 7.79 9.69
C MET A 293 2.90 6.51 10.18
N ILE A 294 3.03 5.51 9.33
CA ILE A 294 3.65 4.24 9.70
C ILE A 294 5.01 4.51 10.36
N GLU A 295 5.20 3.99 11.56
CA GLU A 295 6.39 4.18 12.40
C GLU A 295 6.90 2.86 13.01
N GLU A 296 6.21 1.76 12.72
CA GLU A 296 6.55 0.43 13.22
C GLU A 296 7.86 -0.09 12.63
N PRO A 297 8.70 -0.79 13.39
CA PRO A 297 9.85 -1.51 12.84
C PRO A 297 9.39 -2.53 11.80
N MET A 298 9.96 -2.45 10.59
CA MET A 298 9.59 -3.27 9.44
C MET A 298 10.80 -3.95 8.82
N TYR A 299 10.53 -5.01 8.07
CA TYR A 299 11.51 -5.73 7.25
C TYR A 299 11.06 -5.74 5.79
N VAL A 300 12.00 -5.96 4.87
CA VAL A 300 11.75 -5.96 3.43
C VAL A 300 11.59 -7.40 2.94
N ILE A 301 10.49 -7.67 2.22
CA ILE A 301 10.22 -8.96 1.59
C ILE A 301 10.11 -8.77 0.08
N PHE A 302 10.67 -9.72 -0.66
CA PHE A 302 10.40 -9.88 -2.09
C PHE A 302 9.95 -11.31 -2.34
N ASN A 303 8.77 -11.47 -2.91
CA ASN A 303 8.21 -12.76 -3.28
C ASN A 303 7.65 -12.71 -4.71
N VAL A 304 7.47 -13.89 -5.31
CA VAL A 304 6.76 -14.07 -6.57
C VAL A 304 5.60 -15.01 -6.32
N ALA A 305 4.39 -14.58 -6.67
CA ALA A 305 3.19 -15.37 -6.53
C ALA A 305 2.35 -15.31 -7.81
N LEU A 306 1.48 -16.32 -7.99
CA LEU A 306 0.46 -16.32 -9.04
C LEU A 306 -0.91 -16.22 -8.39
N SER A 307 -1.65 -15.15 -8.72
CA SER A 307 -3.00 -14.90 -8.21
C SER A 307 -4.04 -15.10 -9.31
N SER A 308 -5.02 -15.98 -9.06
CA SER A 308 -6.14 -16.21 -9.98
C SER A 308 -7.09 -15.00 -10.07
N SER A 309 -7.04 -14.10 -9.08
CA SER A 309 -7.88 -12.90 -8.98
C SER A 309 -7.31 -11.71 -9.74
N TRP A 310 -5.99 -11.62 -9.89
CA TRP A 310 -5.30 -10.53 -10.63
C TRP A 310 -5.16 -10.81 -12.14
N GLY A 311 -5.92 -11.77 -12.67
CA GLY A 311 -6.02 -12.01 -14.11
C GLY A 311 -4.89 -12.84 -14.71
N ALA A 312 -3.88 -13.25 -13.95
CA ALA A 312 -2.85 -14.18 -14.41
C ALA A 312 -3.44 -15.60 -14.54
N LYS A 313 -4.00 -15.90 -15.71
CA LYS A 313 -4.49 -17.24 -16.05
C LYS A 313 -3.62 -17.81 -17.17
N PRO A 314 -2.55 -18.56 -16.84
CA PRO A 314 -1.82 -19.28 -17.87
C PRO A 314 -2.79 -20.19 -18.63
N PRO A 315 -2.50 -20.53 -19.90
CA PRO A 315 -3.27 -21.52 -20.64
C PRO A 315 -3.53 -22.79 -19.82
N ASN A 316 -4.71 -23.38 -20.02
CA ASN A 316 -5.19 -24.57 -19.27
C ASN A 316 -5.36 -24.32 -17.75
N PRO A 317 -6.21 -23.35 -17.33
CA PRO A 317 -6.39 -23.04 -15.91
C PRO A 317 -6.86 -24.26 -15.11
N GLY A 318 -6.19 -24.52 -13.98
CA GLY A 318 -6.45 -25.69 -13.12
C GLY A 318 -5.67 -26.96 -13.50
N SER A 319 -4.81 -26.89 -14.53
CA SER A 319 -3.86 -27.93 -14.92
C SER A 319 -2.45 -27.32 -15.08
N GLU A 320 -1.45 -28.16 -15.31
CA GLU A 320 -0.12 -27.68 -15.70
C GLU A 320 -0.20 -26.88 -17.02
N CYS A 321 0.47 -25.72 -17.08
CA CYS A 321 0.60 -24.98 -18.35
C CYS A 321 1.41 -25.84 -19.32
N ARG A 322 0.79 -26.28 -20.41
CA ARG A 322 1.44 -27.10 -21.42
C ARG A 322 0.99 -26.69 -22.83
N GLY A 323 1.96 -26.33 -23.67
CA GLY A 323 1.79 -26.24 -25.10
C GLY A 323 1.93 -27.60 -25.78
N ASP A 324 1.09 -27.89 -26.78
CA ASP A 324 1.10 -29.14 -27.55
C ASP A 324 1.48 -28.95 -29.03
N GLY A 325 1.97 -27.76 -29.39
CA GLY A 325 2.29 -27.38 -30.77
C GLY A 325 1.10 -26.91 -31.62
N SER A 326 -0.14 -26.98 -31.13
CA SER A 326 -1.33 -26.64 -31.93
C SER A 326 -1.66 -25.14 -31.93
N ASP A 327 -1.45 -24.46 -30.81
CA ASP A 327 -1.70 -23.02 -30.65
C ASP A 327 -0.37 -22.26 -30.38
N PRO A 328 0.12 -21.45 -31.33
CA PRO A 328 1.39 -20.72 -31.16
C PRO A 328 1.46 -19.79 -29.95
N GLU A 329 0.33 -19.23 -29.49
CA GLU A 329 0.29 -18.36 -28.31
C GLU A 329 0.39 -19.18 -27.03
N VAL A 330 -0.38 -20.26 -26.92
CA VAL A 330 -0.33 -21.17 -25.76
C VAL A 330 1.06 -21.78 -25.60
N ASN A 331 1.67 -22.22 -26.70
CA ASN A 331 3.03 -22.75 -26.68
C ASN A 331 4.01 -21.70 -26.16
N ARG A 332 3.98 -20.47 -26.71
CA ARG A 332 4.88 -19.39 -26.28
C ARG A 332 4.73 -19.05 -24.79
N VAL A 333 3.50 -19.00 -24.28
CA VAL A 333 3.25 -18.66 -22.86
C VAL A 333 3.74 -19.80 -21.96
N CYS A 334 3.43 -21.05 -22.27
CA CYS A 334 3.86 -22.17 -21.43
C CYS A 334 5.38 -22.42 -21.52
N ASP A 335 6.00 -22.18 -22.68
CA ASP A 335 7.46 -22.24 -22.86
C ASP A 335 8.21 -21.14 -22.09
N ALA A 336 7.53 -20.08 -21.64
CA ALA A 336 8.13 -19.00 -20.86
C ALA A 336 8.35 -19.37 -19.37
N PHE A 337 7.80 -20.50 -18.89
CA PHE A 337 8.02 -20.98 -17.53
C PHE A 337 9.30 -21.84 -17.40
N PRO A 338 10.01 -21.77 -16.26
CA PRO A 338 9.75 -20.91 -15.10
C PRO A 338 10.10 -19.43 -15.35
N MET A 339 9.29 -18.54 -14.79
CA MET A 339 9.55 -17.10 -14.77
C MET A 339 10.28 -16.69 -13.48
N PHE A 340 11.09 -15.63 -13.54
CA PHE A 340 11.93 -15.19 -12.44
C PHE A 340 11.77 -13.69 -12.19
N LEU A 341 11.60 -13.30 -10.93
CA LEU A 341 11.91 -11.94 -10.47
C LEU A 341 13.41 -11.89 -10.19
N LYS A 342 14.13 -11.00 -10.89
CA LYS A 342 15.57 -10.83 -10.73
C LYS A 342 15.84 -9.54 -9.96
N VAL A 343 16.63 -9.64 -8.90
CA VAL A 343 17.07 -8.51 -8.09
C VAL A 343 18.59 -8.42 -8.21
N ASP A 344 19.09 -7.32 -8.77
CA ASP A 344 20.53 -7.07 -8.89
C ASP A 344 21.11 -6.60 -7.55
N TYR A 345 20.44 -5.63 -6.91
CA TYR A 345 20.81 -5.15 -5.59
C TYR A 345 19.61 -4.61 -4.82
N ILE A 346 19.75 -4.57 -3.50
CA ILE A 346 18.91 -3.80 -2.58
C ILE A 346 19.83 -2.86 -1.81
N ARG A 347 19.42 -1.60 -1.62
CA ARG A 347 20.12 -0.64 -0.77
C ARG A 347 19.14 -0.07 0.23
N LEU A 348 19.51 -0.14 1.51
CA LEU A 348 18.79 0.47 2.61
C LEU A 348 19.63 1.62 3.16
N TYR A 349 18.98 2.77 3.34
CA TYR A 349 19.61 3.97 3.88
C TYR A 349 18.87 4.40 5.14
N GLN A 350 19.61 4.95 6.09
CA GLN A 350 19.06 5.64 7.25
C GLN A 350 19.62 7.05 7.23
N ASP A 351 18.74 8.05 7.35
CA ASP A 351 19.19 9.41 7.61
C ASP A 351 19.64 9.54 9.07
N LEU A 352 20.87 10.00 9.26
CA LEU A 352 21.50 10.24 10.57
C LEU A 352 21.76 11.73 10.80
N GLY A 353 21.04 12.59 10.07
CA GLY A 353 21.07 14.03 10.22
C GLY A 353 20.79 14.50 11.64
N ASP A 354 21.38 15.64 12.00
CA ASP A 354 21.13 16.36 13.24
C ASP A 354 20.02 17.44 13.08
N ASP A 355 19.48 17.56 11.88
CA ASP A 355 18.43 18.47 11.44
C ASP A 355 17.08 17.77 11.20
N LEU A 356 16.94 16.52 11.66
CA LEU A 356 15.69 15.78 11.60
C LEU A 356 14.65 16.38 12.55
N ASP A 357 13.38 16.32 12.15
CA ASP A 357 12.26 16.72 13.00
C ASP A 357 12.26 15.91 14.32
N ALA A 358 11.77 16.54 15.39
CA ALA A 358 11.86 15.99 16.76
C ALA A 358 11.08 14.67 16.94
N ASP A 359 10.12 14.40 16.07
CA ASP A 359 9.27 13.22 16.02
C ASP A 359 9.69 12.25 14.90
N ASN A 360 10.91 12.38 14.37
CA ASN A 360 11.47 11.37 13.49
C ASN A 360 11.94 10.16 14.32
N TYR A 361 11.22 9.04 14.18
CA TYR A 361 11.50 7.79 14.89
C TYR A 361 12.40 6.83 14.11
N MET A 362 12.96 7.24 12.97
CA MET A 362 13.70 6.37 12.07
C MET A 362 14.95 5.77 12.73
N GLN A 363 14.91 4.47 12.97
CA GLN A 363 16.00 3.68 13.52
C GLN A 363 16.15 2.39 12.73
N VAL A 364 17.38 1.93 12.53
CA VAL A 364 17.62 0.59 11.99
C VAL A 364 17.63 -0.42 13.13
N GLY A 365 16.81 -1.45 12.99
CA GLY A 365 16.67 -2.55 13.94
C GLY A 365 15.20 -2.83 14.27
N CYS A 366 14.95 -4.02 14.82
CA CYS A 366 13.58 -4.46 15.08
C CYS A 366 13.05 -4.02 16.46
N ASP A 367 13.91 -3.60 17.39
CA ASP A 367 13.56 -3.29 18.80
C ASP A 367 14.04 -1.91 19.25
N PRO A 368 13.68 -0.82 18.56
CA PRO A 368 14.03 0.54 18.99
C PRO A 368 13.29 0.91 20.28
N ALA A 369 13.87 1.77 21.12
CA ALA A 369 13.25 2.18 22.38
C ALA A 369 11.92 2.93 22.21
N SER A 370 11.72 3.62 21.08
CA SER A 370 10.46 4.27 20.73
C SER A 370 9.36 3.27 20.36
N HIS A 371 9.73 2.11 19.81
CA HIS A 371 8.82 1.07 19.33
C HIS A 371 9.34 -0.33 19.67
N PRO A 372 9.46 -0.69 20.97
CA PRO A 372 10.00 -1.98 21.37
C PRO A 372 9.12 -3.12 20.84
N THR A 373 9.73 -4.22 20.43
CA THR A 373 9.04 -5.41 19.89
C THR A 373 9.63 -6.72 20.41
N LYS A 374 10.89 -6.75 20.85
CA LYS A 374 11.62 -7.99 21.10
C LYS A 374 10.92 -8.87 22.14
N LYS A 375 10.65 -8.30 23.31
CA LYS A 375 9.98 -9.02 24.41
C LYS A 375 8.55 -9.42 24.06
N TRP A 376 7.88 -8.66 23.19
CA TRP A 376 6.55 -9.02 22.69
C TRP A 376 6.61 -10.26 21.81
N ILE A 377 7.52 -10.28 20.83
CA ILE A 377 7.72 -11.42 19.93
C ILE A 377 8.16 -12.65 20.72
N GLU A 378 9.14 -12.53 21.61
CA GLU A 378 9.60 -13.63 22.48
C GLU A 378 8.49 -14.17 23.38
N GLY A 379 7.62 -13.29 23.88
CA GLY A 379 6.48 -13.66 24.73
C GLY A 379 5.29 -14.28 23.98
N HIS A 380 5.28 -14.19 22.65
CA HIS A 380 4.20 -14.67 21.77
C HIS A 380 4.77 -15.46 20.57
N ILE A 381 5.86 -16.20 20.78
CA ILE A 381 6.61 -16.83 19.69
C ILE A 381 5.77 -17.78 18.84
N ASP A 382 4.75 -18.39 19.45
CA ASP A 382 3.73 -19.24 18.82
C ASP A 382 2.88 -18.52 17.77
N GLU A 383 2.88 -17.19 17.74
CA GLU A 383 2.25 -16.38 16.69
C GLU A 383 3.18 -16.08 15.50
N TYR A 384 4.50 -16.25 15.70
CA TYR A 384 5.53 -15.94 14.70
C TYR A 384 6.19 -17.18 14.11
N GLN A 385 5.77 -18.37 14.53
CA GLN A 385 6.28 -19.61 14.00
C GLN A 385 5.22 -20.71 13.98
N ASP A 386 5.41 -21.67 13.09
CA ASP A 386 4.66 -22.93 13.07
C ASP A 386 5.61 -24.11 12.85
N ASP A 387 5.06 -25.32 12.67
CA ASP A 387 5.84 -26.55 12.46
C ASP A 387 6.62 -26.55 11.13
N ASP A 388 6.21 -25.74 10.15
CA ASP A 388 6.85 -25.62 8.84
C ASP A 388 7.81 -24.42 8.77
N ASN A 389 7.51 -23.35 9.51
CA ASN A 389 8.18 -22.05 9.53
C ASN A 389 8.62 -21.71 10.95
N HIS A 390 9.60 -22.46 11.47
CA HIS A 390 10.18 -22.14 12.77
C HIS A 390 10.88 -20.78 12.78
N TRP A 391 10.76 -20.06 13.90
CA TRP A 391 11.61 -18.89 14.15
C TRP A 391 13.07 -19.34 14.14
N LYS A 392 13.90 -18.57 13.45
CA LYS A 392 15.34 -18.82 13.34
C LYS A 392 16.07 -17.52 13.59
N GLU A 393 17.01 -17.56 14.52
CA GLU A 393 17.98 -16.49 14.64
C GLU A 393 18.84 -16.43 13.37
N VAL A 394 18.72 -15.34 12.62
CA VAL A 394 19.56 -15.08 11.45
C VAL A 394 20.62 -14.07 11.85
N SER A 395 21.89 -14.48 11.86
CA SER A 395 23.01 -13.57 12.07
C SER A 395 23.34 -12.82 10.77
N GLY A 396 22.77 -11.63 10.59
CA GLY A 396 23.15 -10.70 9.51
C GLY A 396 24.24 -9.72 9.96
N TYR A 397 25.29 -9.53 9.14
CA TYR A 397 26.22 -8.42 9.33
C TYR A 397 25.64 -7.16 8.68
N LEU A 398 25.20 -6.19 9.49
CA LEU A 398 24.90 -4.84 9.02
C LEU A 398 26.16 -3.98 9.13
N SER A 399 26.59 -3.47 8.00
CA SER A 399 27.66 -2.49 7.91
C SER A 399 27.10 -1.12 7.59
N VAL A 400 27.21 -0.19 8.53
CA VAL A 400 26.83 1.20 8.31
C VAL A 400 27.95 1.91 7.55
N LEU A 401 27.68 2.32 6.32
CA LEU A 401 28.53 3.26 5.58
C LEU A 401 28.09 4.69 5.95
N THR A 402 28.85 5.36 6.81
CA THR A 402 28.67 6.79 7.09
C THR A 402 29.44 7.61 6.05
N THR A 403 28.73 8.39 5.25
CA THR A 403 29.35 9.43 4.40
C THR A 403 29.48 10.71 5.22
N ALA A 404 30.72 11.19 5.43
CA ALA A 404 30.95 12.45 6.13
C ALA A 404 30.40 13.65 5.34
N LYS A 405 29.81 14.63 6.03
CA LYS A 405 29.31 15.91 5.48
C LYS A 405 30.33 16.49 4.48
N GLY A 406 29.98 16.54 3.20
CA GLY A 406 30.78 17.23 2.17
C GLY A 406 30.81 16.64 0.75
N ALA A 407 30.33 15.43 0.49
CA ALA A 407 30.31 14.88 -0.88
C ALA A 407 29.18 15.54 -1.70
N LYS A 408 29.55 16.39 -2.68
CA LYS A 408 28.58 17.18 -3.46
C LYS A 408 28.06 16.46 -4.70
N THR A 409 28.52 15.23 -4.98
CA THR A 409 28.07 14.43 -6.14
C THR A 409 28.15 12.91 -5.91
N GLU A 410 27.28 12.15 -6.58
CA GLU A 410 27.24 10.66 -6.58
C GLU A 410 28.58 10.02 -6.97
N ALA A 411 29.38 10.71 -7.79
CA ALA A 411 30.70 10.26 -8.24
C ALA A 411 31.78 10.30 -7.13
N GLU A 412 31.65 11.18 -6.13
CA GLU A 412 32.57 11.27 -5.00
C GLU A 412 32.26 10.22 -3.92
N VAL A 413 30.96 9.90 -3.73
CA VAL A 413 30.49 8.82 -2.85
C VAL A 413 31.02 7.46 -3.30
N LYS A 414 31.03 7.19 -4.62
CA LYS A 414 31.56 5.94 -5.21
C LYS A 414 33.07 5.74 -5.02
N LYS A 415 33.86 6.80 -4.75
CA LYS A 415 35.30 6.70 -4.50
C LYS A 415 35.66 6.39 -3.05
N GLN A 416 34.76 6.63 -2.10
CA GLN A 416 34.98 6.39 -0.67
C GLN A 416 34.26 5.16 -0.12
N ALA A 417 33.29 4.61 -0.85
CA ALA A 417 32.60 3.38 -0.48
C ALA A 417 33.44 2.13 -0.82
N LYS A 418 33.74 1.30 0.18
CA LYS A 418 34.04 -0.13 -0.05
C LYS A 418 32.71 -0.90 0.03
N PRO A 419 32.51 -1.98 -0.76
CA PRO A 419 31.26 -2.74 -0.76
C PRO A 419 31.14 -3.54 0.54
N VAL A 420 29.95 -3.51 1.17
CA VAL A 420 29.75 -4.16 2.48
C VAL A 420 28.41 -4.91 2.62
N MET A 421 27.71 -5.18 1.52
CA MET A 421 26.73 -6.29 1.46
C MET A 421 26.65 -6.83 0.03
N GLU A 422 27.01 -8.10 -0.15
CA GLU A 422 26.82 -8.86 -1.38
C GLU A 422 26.10 -10.15 -0.96
N MET A 423 24.78 -10.23 -1.18
CA MET A 423 24.06 -11.50 -1.11
C MET A 423 24.38 -12.28 -2.40
N SER A 424 25.48 -13.04 -2.39
CA SER A 424 25.73 -14.04 -3.42
C SER A 424 25.04 -15.33 -3.00
N SER A 425 24.00 -15.76 -3.72
CA SER A 425 23.49 -17.12 -3.59
C SER A 425 24.49 -18.09 -4.22
N ARG A 426 25.33 -18.69 -3.38
CA ARG A 426 26.09 -19.89 -3.74
C ARG A 426 25.76 -20.99 -2.75
N ASP A 427 24.64 -21.66 -3.01
CA ASP A 427 24.46 -23.06 -2.67
C ASP A 427 23.70 -23.75 -3.80
N SER A 428 24.43 -24.02 -4.88
CA SER A 428 24.05 -25.05 -5.84
C SER A 428 24.41 -26.41 -5.24
N ASN A 429 23.62 -26.93 -4.29
CA ASN A 429 23.51 -28.36 -3.94
C ASN A 429 22.55 -28.60 -2.76
N SER A 430 21.24 -28.51 -3.00
CA SER A 430 20.28 -29.35 -2.28
C SER A 430 19.12 -29.73 -3.21
N VAL A 431 19.25 -30.91 -3.79
CA VAL A 431 18.21 -31.56 -4.58
C VAL A 431 17.31 -32.35 -3.63
N ASN A 432 15.98 -32.21 -3.83
CA ASN A 432 14.87 -33.08 -3.41
C ASN A 432 14.37 -33.06 -1.96
N ASN A 433 13.20 -32.45 -1.74
CA ASN A 433 11.89 -33.14 -1.69
C ASN A 433 10.81 -32.18 -1.15
N LEU A 434 10.20 -31.38 -2.03
CA LEU A 434 8.96 -30.67 -1.68
C LEU A 434 7.78 -31.57 -2.05
N GLN A 435 7.29 -32.32 -1.07
CA GLN A 435 5.93 -32.85 -1.14
C GLN A 435 4.95 -31.66 -1.13
N GLN A 436 4.03 -31.66 -2.08
CA GLN A 436 2.96 -30.69 -2.22
C GLN A 436 2.04 -30.70 -0.99
N THR A 437 2.22 -29.75 -0.09
CA THR A 437 1.17 -29.28 0.80
C THR A 437 1.02 -27.77 0.60
N ARG A 438 -0.16 -27.35 0.14
CA ARG A 438 -0.50 -25.94 -0.07
C ARG A 438 -0.53 -25.25 1.30
N PRO A 439 0.21 -24.14 1.51
CA PRO A 439 -0.04 -23.27 2.65
C PRO A 439 -1.49 -22.75 2.57
N LYS A 440 -2.21 -22.80 3.69
CA LYS A 440 -3.63 -22.40 3.74
C LYS A 440 -3.84 -20.89 3.81
N ASP A 441 -2.83 -20.09 4.06
CA ASP A 441 -2.96 -18.64 4.17
C ASP A 441 -1.78 -17.94 3.50
N ASN A 442 -2.06 -17.14 2.46
CA ASN A 442 -1.06 -16.50 1.61
C ASN A 442 -0.46 -15.20 2.21
N TYR A 443 -0.74 -14.88 3.47
CA TYR A 443 -0.35 -13.58 4.08
C TYR A 443 0.49 -13.70 5.36
N SER A 444 0.91 -14.90 5.77
CA SER A 444 1.75 -15.08 6.96
C SER A 444 3.05 -15.80 6.60
N GLN A 445 3.95 -15.11 5.89
CA GLN A 445 5.35 -15.50 5.90
C GLN A 445 6.08 -14.60 6.91
N ASN A 446 6.01 -15.02 8.17
CA ASN A 446 6.71 -14.36 9.27
C ASN A 446 8.21 -14.68 9.17
N PHE A 447 8.98 -13.76 8.60
CA PHE A 447 10.42 -13.73 8.78
C PHE A 447 10.74 -12.50 9.63
N VAL A 448 11.08 -12.72 10.90
CA VAL A 448 11.56 -11.67 11.82
C VAL A 448 13.06 -11.48 11.66
#